data_AF-N9NZL6-F1
#
_entry.id   AF-N9NZL6-F1
#
_cell.length_a   1.000
_cell.length_b   1.000
_cell.length_c   1.000
_cell.angle_alpha   90.00
_cell.angle_beta   90.00
_cell.angle_gamma   90.00
#
_symmetry.space_group_name_H-M   'P 1'
#
loop_
_entity.id
_entity.type
_entity.pdbx_description
1 polymer ?
#
loop_
_entity_poly.entity_id
_entity_poly.type
_entity_poly.pdbx_seq_one_letter_code
_entity_poly.pdbx_strand_id
1 'polypeptide(L)'
;MVAEPADHVRVIYIQKHGKNKIIALYNQTQQVIHLHPKQIIFSRWSLLHKGIPNLIYVFCFSIILLFLFFSLVAVSNHQFHFFTVFLDALQFSGFGLLLWIFGFICPFVIPSYTFKRIQSLKLLHQLQLNDMQILHMEKLNPQNRIYDLNPMKNTVKRTA
;
A
#
# COMPACT_ATOMS: atom_id res chain seq x y z
N MET A 1 35.50 -33.97 -0.22
CA MET A 1 34.70 -32.81 0.23
C MET A 1 33.76 -32.47 -0.91
N VAL A 2 32.47 -32.77 -0.75
CA VAL A 2 31.45 -32.48 -1.77
C VAL A 2 31.13 -31.00 -1.64
N ALA A 3 31.43 -30.22 -2.68
CA ALA A 3 31.06 -28.81 -2.72
C ALA A 3 29.53 -28.70 -2.67
N GLU A 4 29.01 -27.92 -1.71
CA GLU A 4 27.59 -27.58 -1.66
C GLU A 4 27.16 -26.95 -3.00
N PRO A 5 25.96 -27.25 -3.51
CA PRO A 5 25.56 -26.79 -4.82
C PRO A 5 25.52 -25.26 -4.83
N ALA A 6 26.07 -24.66 -5.90
CA ALA A 6 26.06 -23.22 -6.10
C ALA A 6 24.65 -22.65 -5.87
N ASP A 7 24.58 -21.51 -5.18
CA ASP A 7 23.32 -20.84 -4.91
C ASP A 7 22.54 -20.60 -6.21
N HIS A 8 21.33 -21.16 -6.30
CA HIS A 8 20.49 -20.97 -7.48
C HIS A 8 19.76 -19.63 -7.36
N VAL A 9 20.32 -18.61 -8.01
CA VAL A 9 19.77 -17.25 -7.96
C VAL A 9 19.14 -16.89 -9.31
N ARG A 10 17.84 -16.54 -9.28
CA ARG A 10 17.14 -15.96 -10.42
C ARG A 10 17.12 -14.44 -10.28
N VAL A 11 17.69 -13.73 -11.25
CA VAL A 11 17.73 -12.27 -11.26
C VAL A 11 16.90 -11.73 -12.43
N ILE A 12 16.04 -10.76 -12.16
CA ILE A 12 15.34 -9.98 -13.18
C ILE A 12 15.97 -8.59 -13.21
N TYR A 13 16.42 -8.17 -14.39
CA TYR A 13 16.91 -6.82 -14.65
C TYR A 13 16.08 -6.14 -15.74
N ILE A 14 16.03 -4.81 -15.69
CA ILE A 14 15.50 -3.96 -16.76
C ILE A 14 16.63 -3.07 -17.28
N GLN A 15 16.75 -2.95 -18.60
CA GLN A 15 17.68 -2.01 -19.19
C GLN A 15 17.01 -0.63 -19.25
N LYS A 16 17.57 0.35 -18.54
CA LYS A 16 17.15 1.76 -18.60
C LYS A 16 18.35 2.63 -18.92
N HIS A 17 18.26 3.43 -19.98
CA HIS A 17 19.33 4.32 -20.43
C HIS A 17 20.68 3.61 -20.60
N GLY A 18 20.68 2.43 -21.25
CA GLY A 18 21.88 1.63 -21.47
C GLY A 18 22.46 0.93 -20.23
N LYS A 19 21.88 1.10 -19.04
CA LYS A 19 22.31 0.42 -17.80
C LYS A 19 21.34 -0.68 -17.41
N ASN A 20 21.88 -1.87 -17.12
CA ASN A 20 21.11 -2.98 -16.55
C ASN A 20 20.84 -2.69 -15.07
N LYS A 21 19.57 -2.55 -14.72
CA LYS A 21 19.14 -2.32 -13.35
C LYS A 21 18.43 -3.56 -12.81
N ILE A 22 18.96 -4.16 -11.75
CA ILE A 22 18.31 -5.27 -11.07
C ILE A 22 17.03 -4.77 -10.42
N ILE A 23 15.93 -5.44 -10.73
CA ILE A 23 14.61 -5.08 -10.24
C ILE A 23 14.03 -6.12 -9.28
N ALA A 24 14.46 -7.37 -9.42
CA ALA A 24 14.16 -8.43 -8.48
C ALA A 24 15.28 -9.47 -8.47
N LEU A 25 15.55 -10.06 -7.31
CA LEU A 25 16.46 -11.18 -7.14
C LEU A 25 15.77 -12.20 -6.25
N TYR A 26 15.75 -13.46 -6.68
CA TYR A 26 15.21 -14.57 -5.93
C TYR A 26 16.31 -15.61 -5.73
N ASN A 27 16.74 -15.79 -4.48
CA ASN A 27 17.63 -16.86 -4.09
C ASN A 27 16.77 -18.10 -3.75
N GLN A 28 16.81 -19.11 -4.62
CA GLN A 28 16.02 -20.33 -4.47
C GLN A 28 16.52 -21.21 -3.31
N THR A 29 17.83 -21.21 -3.04
CA THR A 29 18.43 -21.96 -1.92
C THR A 29 17.96 -21.42 -0.57
N GLN A 30 17.96 -20.09 -0.43
CA GLN A 30 17.58 -19.43 0.82
C GLN A 30 16.08 -19.11 0.90
N GLN A 31 15.33 -19.28 -0.20
CA GLN A 31 13.92 -18.87 -0.31
C GLN A 31 13.71 -17.38 -0.01
N VAL A 32 14.68 -16.54 -0.39
CA VAL A 32 14.64 -15.09 -0.13
C VAL A 32 14.46 -14.32 -1.43
N ILE A 33 13.53 -13.37 -1.43
CA ILE A 33 13.31 -12.43 -2.52
C ILE A 33 13.75 -11.04 -2.10
N HIS A 34 14.59 -10.43 -2.91
CA HIS A 34 14.93 -9.02 -2.85
C HIS A 34 14.21 -8.31 -4.00
N LEU A 35 13.25 -7.44 -3.67
CA LEU A 35 12.62 -6.57 -4.66
C LEU A 35 13.25 -5.20 -4.59
N HIS A 36 13.41 -4.57 -5.74
CA HIS A 36 13.91 -3.21 -5.80
C HIS A 36 12.97 -2.26 -5.03
N PRO A 37 13.47 -1.27 -4.27
CA PRO A 37 12.66 -0.43 -3.37
C PRO A 37 11.52 0.34 -4.06
N LYS A 38 11.67 0.65 -5.36
CA LYS A 38 10.63 1.27 -6.19
C LYS A 38 9.55 0.30 -6.70
N GLN A 39 9.75 -1.01 -6.57
CA GLN A 39 8.73 -2.01 -6.89
C GLN A 39 7.87 -2.22 -5.68
N ILE A 40 6.66 -1.68 -5.75
CA ILE A 40 5.71 -1.79 -4.67
C ILE A 40 4.77 -2.92 -5.01
N ILE A 41 4.81 -4.00 -4.21
CA ILE A 41 3.78 -5.01 -4.21
C ILE A 41 2.58 -4.38 -3.51
N PHE A 42 1.71 -3.75 -4.28
CA PHE A 42 0.47 -3.21 -3.75
C PHE A 42 -0.67 -4.21 -3.91
N SER A 43 -1.08 -4.77 -2.78
CA SER A 43 -2.26 -5.63 -2.65
C SER A 43 -3.52 -4.84 -2.36
N ARG A 44 -4.67 -5.39 -2.76
CA ARG A 44 -5.99 -5.03 -2.21
C ARG A 44 -5.96 -5.00 -0.68
N TRP A 45 -5.19 -5.89 -0.05
CA TRP A 45 -5.07 -5.98 1.40
C TRP A 45 -4.45 -4.71 2.03
N SER A 46 -3.41 -4.15 1.41
CA SER A 46 -2.81 -2.89 1.88
C SER A 46 -3.76 -1.71 1.68
N LEU A 47 -4.56 -1.70 0.62
CA LEU A 47 -5.53 -0.63 0.37
C LEU A 47 -6.68 -0.70 1.39
N LEU A 48 -7.18 -1.89 1.68
CA LEU A 48 -8.21 -2.13 2.69
C LEU A 48 -7.72 -1.76 4.10
N HIS A 49 -6.54 -2.23 4.52
CA HIS A 49 -6.09 -2.07 5.90
C HIS A 49 -5.31 -0.79 6.21
N LYS A 50 -4.75 -0.11 5.19
CA LYS A 50 -4.05 1.18 5.40
C LYS A 50 -4.76 2.35 4.75
N GLY A 51 -5.37 2.15 3.58
CA GLY A 51 -6.07 3.20 2.85
C GLY A 51 -7.39 3.59 3.50
N ILE A 52 -8.26 2.62 3.79
CA ILE A 52 -9.59 2.89 4.34
C ILE A 52 -9.53 3.56 5.72
N PRO A 53 -8.74 3.09 6.71
CA PRO A 53 -8.68 3.75 8.00
C PRO A 53 -8.20 5.20 7.88
N ASN A 54 -7.20 5.46 7.03
CA ASN A 54 -6.69 6.81 6.82
C ASN A 54 -7.73 7.73 6.18
N LEU A 55 -8.56 7.20 5.28
CA LEU A 55 -9.66 7.93 4.66
C LEU A 55 -10.76 8.27 5.68
N ILE A 56 -11.05 7.34 6.62
CA ILE A 56 -11.96 7.60 7.74
C ILE A 56 -11.40 8.70 8.66
N TYR A 57 -10.10 8.68 8.98
CA TYR A 57 -9.48 9.73 9.80
C TYR A 57 -9.59 11.11 9.16
N VAL A 58 -9.31 11.21 7.85
CA VAL A 58 -9.46 12.47 7.10
C VAL A 58 -10.90 12.95 7.12
N PHE A 59 -11.87 12.05 6.97
CA PHE A 59 -13.30 12.37 7.02
C PHE A 59 -13.75 12.85 8.40
N CYS A 60 -13.33 12.19 9.48
CA CYS A 60 -13.63 12.63 10.84
C CYS A 60 -13.01 14.00 11.12
N PHE A 61 -11.77 14.21 10.70
CA PHE A 61 -11.07 15.48 10.85
C PHE A 61 -11.79 16.61 10.08
N SER A 62 -12.24 16.36 8.85
CA SER A 62 -12.96 17.36 8.06
C SER A 62 -14.30 17.73 8.69
N ILE A 63 -15.04 16.77 9.26
CA ILE A 63 -16.29 17.07 10.00
C ILE A 63 -16.00 18.00 11.17
N ILE A 64 -15.00 17.68 12.00
CA ILE A 64 -14.66 18.48 13.18
C ILE A 64 -14.27 19.89 12.76
N LEU A 65 -13.41 20.01 11.74
CA LEU A 65 -12.94 21.31 11.24
C LEU A 65 -14.09 22.17 10.69
N LEU A 66 -14.95 21.58 9.85
CA LEU A 66 -16.10 22.26 9.26
C LEU A 66 -17.13 22.64 10.33
N PHE A 67 -17.36 21.77 11.31
CA PHE A 67 -18.25 22.05 12.43
C PHE A 67 -17.76 23.26 13.23
N LEU A 68 -16.46 23.34 13.55
CA LEU A 68 -15.88 24.49 14.24
C LEU A 68 -16.04 25.77 13.41
N PHE A 69 -15.77 25.70 12.10
CA PHE A 69 -15.88 26.84 11.21
C PHE A 69 -17.32 27.34 11.08
N PHE A 70 -18.28 26.45 10.81
CA PHE A 70 -19.69 26.78 10.71
C PHE A 70 -20.28 27.24 12.04
N SER A 71 -19.81 26.67 13.16
CA SER A 71 -20.19 27.15 14.50
C SER A 71 -19.74 28.59 14.72
N LEU A 72 -18.51 28.92 14.35
CA LEU A 72 -17.97 30.28 14.48
C LEU A 72 -18.77 31.29 13.64
N VAL A 73 -19.11 30.93 12.40
CA VAL A 73 -19.95 31.76 11.52
C VAL A 73 -21.37 31.92 12.08
N ALA A 74 -22.00 30.84 12.54
CA ALA A 74 -23.36 30.86 13.05
C ALA A 74 -23.48 31.65 14.37
N VAL A 75 -22.47 31.58 15.25
CA VAL A 75 -22.38 32.40 16.46
C VAL A 75 -22.24 33.88 16.10
N SER A 76 -21.37 34.21 15.13
CA SER A 76 -21.19 35.59 14.66
C SER A 76 -22.48 36.21 14.09
N ASN A 77 -23.39 35.37 13.55
CA ASN A 77 -24.65 35.80 12.97
C ASN A 77 -25.85 35.65 13.92
N HIS A 78 -25.64 35.29 15.19
CA HIS A 78 -26.68 35.03 16.19
C HIS A 78 -27.71 33.96 15.79
N GLN A 79 -27.36 33.05 14.87
CA GLN A 79 -28.24 31.99 14.34
C GLN A 79 -27.74 30.59 14.72
N PHE A 80 -27.09 30.46 15.89
CA PHE A 80 -26.50 29.20 16.29
C PHE A 80 -27.56 28.17 16.71
N HIS A 81 -27.74 27.17 15.85
CA HIS A 81 -28.49 25.96 16.16
C HIS A 81 -27.58 24.75 15.98
N PHE A 82 -27.23 24.08 17.09
CA PHE A 82 -26.25 22.99 17.10
C PHE A 82 -26.54 21.92 16.05
N PHE A 83 -27.78 21.40 16.01
CA PHE A 83 -28.16 20.33 15.09
C PHE A 83 -28.05 20.73 13.63
N THR A 84 -28.44 21.97 13.29
CA THR A 84 -28.35 22.50 11.93
C THR A 84 -26.90 22.60 11.48
N VAL A 85 -26.06 23.23 12.30
CA VAL A 85 -24.63 23.41 12.03
C VAL A 85 -23.90 22.06 11.91
N PHE A 86 -24.26 21.09 12.75
CA PHE A 86 -23.72 19.74 12.68
C PHE A 86 -24.13 19.00 11.40
N LEU A 87 -25.41 19.06 11.03
CA LEU A 87 -25.90 18.44 9.80
C LEU A 87 -25.26 19.08 8.56
N ASP A 88 -25.11 20.40 8.54
CA ASP A 88 -24.45 21.11 7.44
C ASP A 88 -22.98 20.68 7.31
N ALA A 89 -22.24 20.59 8.42
CA ALA A 89 -20.86 20.12 8.42
C ALA A 89 -20.75 18.66 7.95
N LEU A 90 -21.68 17.80 8.37
CA LEU A 90 -21.75 16.40 7.96
C LEU A 90 -22.03 16.28 6.45
N GLN A 91 -23.03 16.99 5.95
CA GLN A 91 -23.42 16.99 4.54
C GLN A 91 -22.27 17.53 3.67
N PHE A 92 -21.69 18.66 4.06
CA PHE A 92 -20.59 19.27 3.31
C PHE A 92 -19.35 18.37 3.27
N SER A 93 -19.00 17.75 4.40
CA SER A 93 -17.92 16.75 4.45
C SER A 93 -18.23 15.54 3.58
N GLY A 94 -19.47 15.03 3.61
CA GLY A 94 -19.91 13.89 2.81
C GLY A 94 -19.84 14.15 1.31
N PHE A 95 -20.40 15.28 0.85
CA PHE A 95 -20.35 15.68 -0.56
C PHE A 95 -18.91 15.98 -1.01
N GLY A 96 -18.12 16.66 -0.17
CA GLY A 96 -16.71 16.92 -0.46
C GLY A 96 -15.90 15.63 -0.64
N LEU A 97 -16.13 14.64 0.22
CA LEU A 97 -15.49 13.33 0.12
C LEU A 97 -15.94 12.58 -1.14
N LEU A 98 -17.23 12.59 -1.47
CA LEU A 98 -17.74 11.98 -2.70
C LEU A 98 -17.11 12.63 -3.94
N LEU A 99 -17.10 13.95 -4.01
CA LEU A 99 -16.46 14.70 -5.11
C LEU A 99 -14.97 14.38 -5.21
N TRP A 100 -14.27 14.26 -4.09
CA TRP A 100 -12.86 13.90 -4.09
C TRP A 100 -12.62 12.45 -4.57
N ILE A 101 -13.48 11.50 -4.16
CA ILE A 101 -13.40 10.12 -4.64
C ILE A 101 -13.65 10.07 -6.15
N PHE A 102 -14.75 10.66 -6.64
CA PHE A 102 -15.12 10.57 -8.04
C PHE A 102 -14.26 11.45 -8.96
N GLY A 103 -13.84 12.62 -8.49
CA GLY A 103 -13.05 13.57 -9.27
C GLY A 103 -11.56 13.28 -9.28
N PHE A 104 -11.02 12.66 -8.23
CA PHE A 104 -9.58 12.43 -8.10
C PHE A 104 -9.19 10.96 -7.94
N ILE A 105 -9.81 10.25 -6.99
CA ILE A 105 -9.42 8.85 -6.71
C ILE A 105 -9.75 7.94 -7.88
N CYS A 106 -11.00 7.96 -8.34
CA CYS A 106 -11.49 7.10 -9.42
C CYS A 106 -10.74 7.28 -10.75
N PRO A 107 -10.55 8.51 -11.28
CA PRO A 107 -9.92 8.70 -12.58
C PRO A 107 -8.39 8.62 -12.56
N PHE A 108 -7.73 8.99 -11.45
CA PHE A 108 -6.26 9.07 -11.43
C PHE A 108 -5.62 8.00 -10.56
N VAL A 109 -6.12 7.81 -9.34
CA VAL A 109 -5.50 6.90 -8.37
C VAL A 109 -5.76 5.44 -8.75
N ILE A 110 -7.01 5.06 -9.07
CA ILE A 110 -7.37 3.68 -9.40
C ILE A 110 -6.63 3.17 -10.65
N PRO A 111 -6.56 3.90 -11.78
CA PRO A 111 -5.87 3.42 -12.97
C PRO A 111 -4.35 3.34 -12.78
N SER A 112 -3.75 4.36 -12.15
CA SER A 112 -2.32 4.36 -11.82
C SER A 112 -1.96 3.20 -10.90
N TYR A 113 -2.81 2.94 -9.90
CA TYR A 113 -2.69 1.81 -8.99
C TYR A 113 -2.77 0.47 -9.72
N THR A 114 -3.79 0.30 -10.56
CA THR A 114 -4.03 -0.95 -11.30
C THR A 114 -2.88 -1.24 -12.26
N PHE A 115 -2.37 -0.23 -12.96
CA PHE A 115 -1.25 -0.37 -13.88
C PHE A 115 0.03 -0.82 -13.16
N LYS A 116 0.38 -0.20 -12.03
CA LYS A 116 1.55 -0.60 -11.23
C LYS A 116 1.40 -2.03 -10.69
N ARG A 117 0.19 -2.41 -10.27
CA ARG A 117 -0.10 -3.75 -9.77
C ARG A 117 0.07 -4.83 -10.85
N ILE A 118 -0.41 -4.58 -12.06
CA ILE A 118 -0.23 -5.51 -13.19
C ILE A 118 1.25 -5.72 -13.48
N GLN A 119 2.05 -4.64 -13.49
CA GLN A 119 3.49 -4.74 -13.68
C GLN A 119 4.17 -5.57 -12.58
N SER A 120 3.85 -5.32 -11.30
CA SER A 120 4.43 -6.08 -10.19
C SER A 120 4.04 -7.55 -10.23
N LEU A 121 2.77 -7.88 -10.56
CA LEU A 121 2.33 -9.27 -10.66
C LEU A 121 3.01 -10.00 -11.81
N LYS A 122 3.16 -9.37 -12.97
CA LYS A 122 3.89 -9.94 -14.11
C LYS A 122 5.34 -10.29 -13.73
N LEU A 123 5.98 -9.44 -12.95
CA LEU A 123 7.35 -9.66 -12.45
C LEU A 123 7.42 -10.80 -11.43
N LEU A 124 6.48 -10.85 -10.48
CA LEU A 124 6.42 -11.93 -9.50
C LEU A 124 6.14 -13.29 -10.17
N HIS A 125 5.31 -13.31 -11.21
CA HIS A 125 5.04 -14.52 -11.97
C HIS A 125 6.27 -14.99 -12.78
N GLN A 126 7.08 -14.06 -13.30
CA GLN A 126 8.38 -14.39 -13.92
C GLN A 126 9.40 -15.01 -12.94
N LEU A 127 9.26 -14.73 -11.65
CA LEU A 127 10.03 -15.37 -10.58
C LEU A 127 9.50 -16.77 -10.20
N GLN A 128 8.45 -17.26 -10.87
CA GLN A 128 7.79 -18.56 -10.60
C GLN A 128 7.23 -18.66 -9.18
N LEU A 129 6.73 -17.55 -8.64
CA LEU A 129 6.12 -17.53 -7.31
C LEU A 129 4.68 -18.02 -7.33
N ASN A 130 4.30 -18.77 -6.29
CA ASN A 130 2.93 -19.23 -6.09
C ASN A 130 2.06 -18.09 -5.54
N ASP A 131 0.76 -18.09 -5.84
CA ASP A 131 -0.20 -17.07 -5.39
C ASP A 131 -0.24 -16.96 -3.86
N MET A 132 -0.09 -18.10 -3.15
CA MET A 132 -0.02 -18.12 -1.69
C MET A 132 1.23 -17.42 -1.13
N GLN A 133 2.38 -17.56 -1.81
CA GLN A 133 3.62 -16.86 -1.45
C GLN A 133 3.49 -15.36 -1.70
N ILE A 134 2.87 -14.97 -2.81
CA ILE A 134 2.58 -13.58 -3.14
C ILE A 134 1.69 -12.96 -2.04
N LEU A 135 0.62 -13.65 -1.64
CA LEU A 135 -0.26 -13.18 -0.57
C LEU A 135 0.47 -13.05 0.78
N HIS A 136 1.39 -13.97 1.09
CA HIS A 136 2.21 -13.90 2.30
C HIS A 136 3.16 -12.68 2.27
N MET A 137 3.82 -12.44 1.14
CA MET A 137 4.66 -11.25 0.93
C MET A 137 3.84 -9.97 1.09
N GLU A 138 2.61 -9.94 0.58
CA GLU A 138 1.70 -8.80 0.69
C GLU A 138 1.33 -8.47 2.15
N LYS A 139 1.15 -9.48 3.00
CA LYS A 139 0.85 -9.29 4.43
C LYS A 139 2.04 -8.74 5.21
N LEU A 140 3.24 -9.29 4.97
CA LEU A 140 4.46 -8.87 5.68
C LEU A 140 4.90 -7.45 5.25
N ASN A 141 4.87 -7.16 3.95
CA ASN A 141 5.23 -5.89 3.30
C ASN A 141 6.27 -5.03 4.07
N PRO A 142 7.49 -5.57 4.32
CA PRO A 142 8.50 -4.88 5.11
C PRO A 142 9.11 -3.72 4.31
N GLN A 143 9.53 -2.67 5.02
CA GLN A 143 10.10 -1.46 4.39
C GLN A 143 11.37 -1.76 3.57
N ASN A 144 12.14 -2.77 3.97
CA ASN A 144 13.38 -3.18 3.30
C ASN A 144 13.15 -3.96 1.99
N ARG A 145 11.91 -4.36 1.67
CA ARG A 145 11.55 -5.15 0.47
C ARG A 145 12.29 -6.47 0.32
N ILE A 146 12.74 -7.03 1.45
CA ILE A 146 13.32 -8.37 1.53
C ILE A 146 12.26 -9.29 2.10
N TYR A 147 11.94 -10.36 1.38
CA TYR A 147 10.88 -11.29 1.74
C TYR A 147 11.49 -12.67 1.93
N ASP A 148 11.31 -13.22 3.13
CA ASP A 148 11.61 -14.63 3.42
C ASP A 148 10.34 -15.44 3.15
N LEU A 149 10.43 -16.39 2.21
CA LEU A 149 9.32 -17.24 1.81
C LEU A 149 9.22 -18.51 2.65
N ASN A 150 10.15 -18.77 3.57
CA ASN A 150 10.14 -19.97 4.41
C ASN A 150 9.79 -19.62 5.87
N PRO A 151 8.51 -19.76 6.28
CA PRO A 151 8.08 -19.40 7.63
C PRO A 151 8.68 -20.29 8.73
N MET A 152 9.21 -21.47 8.39
CA MET A 152 9.73 -22.44 9.38
C MET A 152 11.17 -22.17 9.86
N LYS A 153 11.94 -21.30 9.20
CA LYS A 153 13.34 -21.06 9.60
C LYS A 153 13.50 -19.98 10.67
N ASN A 154 12.50 -19.11 10.84
CA ASN A 154 12.51 -18.05 11.86
C ASN A 154 12.22 -18.54 13.28
N THR A 155 11.96 -19.84 13.48
CA THR A 155 11.87 -20.49 14.79
C THR A 155 13.20 -21.03 15.31
N VAL A 156 14.33 -20.77 14.63
CA VAL A 156 15.66 -21.15 15.14
C VAL A 156 16.36 -19.93 15.76
N LYS A 157 16.17 -19.83 17.08
CA LYS A 157 17.06 -19.18 18.06
C LYS A 157 17.42 -17.70 17.84
N ARG A 158 16.58 -16.81 18.40
CA ARG A 158 17.13 -15.75 19.27
C ARG A 158 17.47 -16.36 20.61
N THR A 159 18.69 -16.89 20.71
CA THR A 159 19.38 -17.12 21.99
C THR A 159 20.77 -16.53 21.84
N ALA A 160 20.94 -15.30 22.33
CA ALA A 160 21.83 -14.94 23.42
C ALA A 160 21.48 -13.51 23.83
#